data_AF-A0A921P2Z2-F1
#
_entry.id   AF-A0A921P2Z2-F1
#
_cell.length_a   1.000
_cell.length_b   1.000
_cell.length_c   1.000
_cell.angle_alpha   90.00
_cell.angle_beta   90.00
_cell.angle_gamma   90.00
#
_symmetry.space_group_name_H-M   'P 1'
#
loop_
_entity.id
_entity.type
_entity.pdbx_description
1 polymer ?
#
loop_
_entity_poly.entity_id
_entity_poly.type
_entity_poly.pdbx_seq_one_letter_code
_entity_poly.pdbx_strand_id
1 'polypeptide(L)'
;MPPRSTAPVLLAALPALPAPAPAQVHRCTDAEGRPGFSDQRCADIGAYERVPAAPAGARGGTTAPPPRPGGCPRTLGALVQEIAAAVRSRDVNRLSAVYDWNGVDARQAARVFDQLEAIVARPLVDIAPVRAESAPPPAPPAPPPAAAEAPAPAPPEAAWMPSWAGHLAAPPADPGAPAPAPADAPPDPAASPPAAPRPPRPVGLRLEQTLAGTATPVRTVFGLRRHYGCFWIRL
;
A
#
# COMPACT_ATOMS: atom_id res chain seq x y z
N MET A 1 71.80 29.69 -44.42
CA MET A 1 71.06 29.77 -43.14
C MET A 1 69.97 30.82 -43.24
N PRO A 2 68.70 30.44 -43.38
CA PRO A 2 67.57 31.30 -43.02
C PRO A 2 66.88 30.80 -41.72
N PRO A 3 66.43 31.71 -40.82
CA PRO A 3 65.74 31.34 -39.60
C PRO A 3 64.26 31.02 -39.85
N ARG A 4 63.76 29.91 -39.28
CA ARG A 4 62.35 29.50 -39.31
C ARG A 4 61.60 30.20 -38.18
N SER A 5 60.58 30.98 -38.54
CA SER A 5 59.67 31.65 -37.62
C SER A 5 58.62 30.68 -37.09
N THR A 6 58.46 30.60 -35.77
CA THR A 6 57.39 29.86 -35.09
C THR A 6 56.25 30.81 -34.73
N ALA A 7 55.09 30.63 -35.35
CA ALA A 7 53.84 31.31 -34.97
C ALA A 7 53.08 30.44 -33.95
N PRO A 8 52.62 30.99 -32.80
CA PRO A 8 51.81 30.25 -31.86
C PRO A 8 50.33 30.27 -32.28
N VAL A 9 49.72 29.09 -32.33
CA VAL A 9 48.28 28.91 -32.57
C VAL A 9 47.55 29.09 -31.24
N LEU A 10 46.70 30.13 -31.15
CA LEU A 10 45.77 30.35 -30.04
C LEU A 10 44.55 29.44 -30.20
N LEU A 11 44.32 28.55 -29.23
CA LEU A 11 43.12 27.70 -29.14
C LEU A 11 42.02 28.47 -28.41
N ALA A 12 40.94 28.84 -29.12
CA ALA A 12 39.76 29.48 -28.54
C ALA A 12 38.84 28.43 -27.88
N ALA A 13 38.53 28.62 -26.60
CA ALA A 13 37.60 27.78 -25.85
C ALA A 13 36.15 28.27 -26.06
N LEU A 14 35.29 27.42 -26.61
CA LEU A 14 33.84 27.66 -26.69
C LEU A 14 33.14 27.27 -25.37
N PRO A 15 32.23 28.09 -24.82
CA PRO A 15 31.44 27.73 -23.65
C PRO A 15 30.32 26.74 -24.02
N ALA A 16 30.18 25.68 -23.22
CA ALA A 16 29.12 24.69 -23.35
C ALA A 16 27.78 25.24 -22.80
N LEU A 17 26.73 25.22 -23.63
CA LEU A 17 25.36 25.50 -23.19
C LEU A 17 24.78 24.29 -22.41
N PRO A 18 23.94 24.51 -21.38
CA PRO A 18 23.30 23.43 -20.64
C PRO A 18 22.29 22.69 -21.53
N ALA A 19 22.38 21.36 -21.56
CA ALA A 19 21.43 20.52 -22.28
C ALA A 19 20.06 20.50 -21.57
N PRO A 20 18.92 20.51 -22.30
CA PRO A 20 17.60 20.37 -21.70
C PRO A 20 17.45 18.99 -21.06
N ALA A 21 16.96 18.96 -19.81
CA ALA A 21 16.62 17.72 -19.12
C ALA A 21 15.39 17.07 -19.78
N PRO A 22 15.39 15.74 -19.99
CA PRO A 22 14.24 15.07 -20.57
C PRO A 22 13.02 15.17 -19.64
N ALA A 23 11.88 15.60 -20.18
CA ALA A 23 10.60 15.52 -19.50
C ALA A 23 10.25 14.04 -19.24
N GLN A 24 10.18 13.64 -17.97
CA GLN A 24 9.91 12.25 -17.58
C GLN A 24 8.39 12.06 -17.45
N VAL A 25 7.81 11.30 -18.38
CA VAL A 25 6.38 10.98 -18.36
C VAL A 25 6.15 9.67 -17.60
N HIS A 26 5.47 9.74 -16.46
CA HIS A 26 5.06 8.62 -15.62
C HIS A 26 3.68 8.08 -16.03
N ARG A 27 3.51 6.77 -15.92
CA ARG A 27 2.23 6.08 -16.16
C ARG A 27 1.62 5.72 -14.82
N CYS A 28 0.60 6.45 -14.41
CA CYS A 28 0.01 6.32 -13.08
C CYS A 28 -1.37 5.64 -13.13
N THR A 29 -1.77 5.02 -12.02
CA THR A 29 -3.13 4.56 -11.80
C THR A 29 -3.68 5.23 -10.54
N ASP A 30 -4.86 5.85 -10.63
CA ASP A 30 -5.51 6.51 -9.50
C ASP A 30 -6.11 5.51 -8.49
N ALA A 31 -6.65 6.01 -7.39
CA ALA A 31 -7.27 5.20 -6.34
C ALA A 31 -8.50 4.44 -6.83
N GLU A 32 -9.17 4.96 -7.85
CA GLU A 32 -10.33 4.37 -8.53
C GLU A 32 -9.93 3.36 -9.62
N GLY A 33 -8.64 3.15 -9.86
CA GLY A 33 -8.11 2.18 -10.82
C GLY A 33 -8.01 2.69 -12.27
N ARG A 34 -8.23 3.97 -12.54
CA ARG A 34 -8.20 4.54 -13.90
C ARG A 34 -6.76 4.86 -14.35
N PRO A 35 -6.42 4.56 -15.62
CA PRO A 35 -5.12 4.89 -16.20
C PRO A 35 -4.95 6.39 -16.49
N GLY A 36 -3.79 6.95 -16.13
CA GLY A 36 -3.40 8.32 -16.48
C GLY A 36 -1.90 8.47 -16.75
N PHE A 37 -1.51 9.60 -17.33
CA PHE A 37 -0.11 10.00 -17.53
C PHE A 37 0.16 11.29 -16.77
N SER A 38 1.31 11.38 -16.12
CA SER A 38 1.74 12.58 -15.39
C SER A 38 3.21 12.86 -15.64
N ASP A 39 3.60 14.12 -15.63
CA ASP A 39 4.97 14.62 -15.63
C ASP A 39 5.57 14.68 -14.21
N GLN A 40 4.75 14.49 -13.17
CA GLN A 40 5.15 14.32 -11.78
C GLN A 40 5.21 12.84 -11.39
N ARG A 41 5.93 12.50 -10.31
CA ARG A 41 5.97 11.11 -9.84
C ARG A 41 4.60 10.72 -9.32
N CYS A 42 4.17 9.50 -9.62
CA CYS A 42 2.84 9.02 -9.23
C CYS A 42 2.58 9.15 -7.72
N ALA A 43 3.61 8.92 -6.89
CA ALA A 43 3.50 9.03 -5.43
C ALA A 43 3.15 10.44 -4.94
N ASP A 44 3.56 11.49 -5.67
CA ASP A 44 3.33 12.88 -5.28
C ASP A 44 1.87 13.31 -5.54
N ILE A 45 1.19 12.63 -6.47
CA ILE A 45 -0.22 12.85 -6.83
C ILE A 45 -1.16 11.79 -6.23
N GLY A 46 -0.70 11.02 -5.25
CA GLY A 46 -1.51 9.98 -4.59
C GLY A 46 -1.86 8.78 -5.49
N ALA A 47 -1.15 8.62 -6.61
CA ALA A 47 -1.29 7.51 -7.53
C ALA A 47 -0.16 6.50 -7.37
N TYR A 48 -0.34 5.29 -7.89
CA TYR A 48 0.73 4.29 -7.93
C TYR A 48 1.25 4.10 -9.35
N GLU A 49 2.56 3.90 -9.47
CA GLU A 49 3.21 3.70 -10.77
C GLU A 49 2.80 2.35 -11.36
N ARG A 50 2.33 2.39 -12.61
CA ARG A 50 1.97 1.18 -13.33
C ARG A 50 3.24 0.56 -13.88
N VAL A 51 3.62 -0.59 -13.32
CA VAL A 51 4.64 -1.45 -13.93
C VAL A 51 4.17 -1.80 -15.34
N PRO A 52 4.95 -1.50 -16.40
CA PRO A 52 4.57 -1.92 -17.74
C PRO A 52 4.41 -3.45 -17.74
N ALA A 53 3.29 -3.94 -18.29
CA ALA A 53 3.25 -5.32 -18.75
C ALA A 53 4.43 -5.47 -19.72
N ALA A 54 5.30 -6.44 -19.46
CA ALA A 54 6.50 -6.65 -20.29
C ALA A 54 6.07 -6.69 -21.77
N PRO A 55 6.69 -5.88 -22.65
CA PRO A 55 6.35 -5.92 -24.07
C PRO A 55 6.58 -7.36 -24.55
N ALA A 56 5.61 -7.92 -25.27
CA ALA A 56 5.82 -9.16 -26.01
C ALA A 56 6.88 -8.89 -27.09
N GLY A 57 8.17 -9.03 -26.75
CA GLY A 57 9.28 -8.92 -27.70
C GLY A 57 10.51 -8.10 -27.29
N ALA A 58 10.57 -7.47 -26.12
CA ALA A 58 11.77 -6.73 -25.71
C ALA A 58 12.91 -7.66 -25.25
N ARG A 59 13.70 -8.16 -26.20
CA ARG A 59 15.05 -8.70 -25.93
C ARG A 59 16.01 -7.52 -25.82
N GLY A 60 16.30 -7.08 -24.60
CA GLY A 60 17.21 -5.98 -24.32
C GLY A 60 17.77 -6.00 -22.90
N GLY A 61 18.75 -6.87 -22.66
CA GLY A 61 20.02 -6.46 -22.02
C GLY A 61 20.08 -6.06 -20.53
N THR A 62 19.51 -6.85 -19.63
CA THR A 62 20.32 -7.49 -18.58
C THR A 62 19.74 -8.87 -18.43
N THR A 63 20.41 -9.88 -18.98
CA THR A 63 20.05 -11.27 -18.70
C THR A 63 20.33 -11.50 -17.23
N ALA A 64 19.34 -11.23 -16.37
CA ALA A 64 19.28 -11.88 -15.09
C ALA A 64 19.52 -13.36 -15.37
N PRO A 65 20.50 -14.01 -14.72
CA PRO A 65 20.72 -15.44 -14.90
C PRO A 65 19.36 -16.14 -14.82
N PRO A 66 19.08 -17.13 -15.69
CA PRO A 66 17.84 -17.88 -15.56
C PRO A 66 17.71 -18.29 -14.09
N PRO A 67 16.56 -18.02 -13.43
CA PRO A 67 16.40 -18.39 -12.04
C PRO A 67 16.75 -19.86 -11.95
N ARG A 68 17.75 -20.17 -11.11
CA ARG A 68 18.17 -21.56 -10.95
C ARG A 68 16.94 -22.38 -10.56
N PRO A 69 16.79 -23.61 -11.07
CA PRO A 69 15.78 -24.53 -10.57
C PRO A 69 15.90 -24.60 -9.03
N GLY A 70 14.84 -24.24 -8.31
CA GLY A 70 14.84 -24.15 -6.83
C GLY A 70 15.10 -22.75 -6.26
N GLY A 71 14.73 -21.68 -6.97
CA GLY A 71 14.89 -20.31 -6.49
C GLY A 71 14.26 -20.10 -5.11
N CYS A 72 15.04 -19.60 -4.16
CA CYS A 72 14.59 -19.16 -2.84
C CYS A 72 14.07 -17.72 -2.95
N PRO A 73 12.74 -17.47 -3.04
CA PRO A 73 12.23 -16.12 -3.09
C PRO A 73 12.43 -15.47 -1.71
N ARG A 74 13.37 -14.52 -1.61
CA ARG A 74 13.64 -13.79 -0.36
C ARG A 74 12.67 -12.65 -0.09
N THR A 75 11.90 -12.25 -1.10
CA THR A 75 10.87 -11.22 -1.00
C THR A 75 9.52 -11.79 -1.44
N LEU A 76 8.43 -11.25 -0.89
CA LEU A 76 7.08 -11.67 -1.27
C LEU A 76 6.82 -11.38 -2.75
N GLY A 77 7.31 -10.24 -3.27
CA GLY A 77 7.21 -9.91 -4.68
C GLY A 77 7.92 -10.93 -5.58
N ALA A 78 9.11 -11.43 -5.18
CA ALA A 78 9.78 -12.48 -5.93
C ALA A 78 8.98 -13.79 -5.94
N LEU A 79 8.35 -14.16 -4.83
CA LEU A 79 7.48 -15.33 -4.78
C LEU A 79 6.26 -15.17 -5.69
N VAL A 80 5.59 -14.01 -5.65
CA VAL A 80 4.42 -13.72 -6.51
C VAL A 80 4.81 -13.78 -7.98
N GLN A 81 5.97 -13.23 -8.35
CA GLN A 81 6.47 -13.30 -9.74
C GLN A 81 6.77 -14.73 -10.17
N GLU A 82 7.31 -15.56 -9.28
CA GLU A 82 7.60 -16.96 -9.58
C GLU A 82 6.33 -17.78 -9.76
N ILE A 83 5.32 -17.60 -8.90
CA ILE A 83 4.00 -18.24 -9.03
C ILE A 83 3.34 -17.79 -10.34
N ALA A 84 3.30 -16.47 -10.61
CA ALA A 84 2.71 -15.94 -11.84
C ALA A 84 3.43 -16.43 -13.10
N ALA A 85 4.75 -16.64 -13.04
CA ALA A 85 5.51 -17.21 -14.14
C ALA A 85 5.18 -18.70 -14.33
N ALA A 86 5.13 -19.49 -13.26
CA ALA A 86 4.77 -20.90 -13.29
C ALA A 86 3.36 -21.13 -13.88
N VAL A 87 2.36 -20.32 -13.47
CA VAL A 87 1.00 -20.43 -14.05
C VAL A 87 0.98 -20.00 -15.51
N ARG A 88 1.62 -18.90 -15.89
CA ARG A 88 1.66 -18.44 -17.29
C ARG A 88 2.36 -19.43 -18.22
N SER A 89 3.40 -20.11 -17.76
CA SER A 89 4.09 -21.15 -18.54
C SER A 89 3.47 -22.55 -18.37
N ARG A 90 2.42 -22.70 -17.56
CA ARG A 90 1.83 -23.99 -17.16
C ARG A 90 2.87 -25.01 -16.68
N ASP A 91 3.82 -24.54 -15.87
CA ASP A 91 4.96 -25.33 -15.41
C ASP A 91 4.78 -25.72 -13.93
N VAL A 92 4.34 -26.96 -13.70
CA VAL A 92 4.15 -27.52 -12.36
C VAL A 92 5.48 -27.71 -11.63
N ASN A 93 6.57 -28.01 -12.34
CA ASN A 93 7.90 -28.17 -11.74
C ASN A 93 8.44 -26.83 -11.22
N ARG A 94 8.09 -25.75 -11.91
CA ARG A 94 8.41 -24.40 -11.46
C ARG A 94 7.60 -24.00 -10.22
N LEU A 95 6.31 -24.33 -10.16
CA LEU A 95 5.49 -24.06 -8.98
C LEU A 95 5.91 -24.93 -7.78
N SER A 96 6.24 -26.21 -8.03
CA SER A 96 6.70 -27.13 -7.00
C SER A 96 8.04 -26.71 -6.39
N ALA A 97 8.88 -25.99 -7.13
CA ALA A 97 10.15 -25.46 -6.64
C ALA A 97 10.01 -24.45 -5.49
N VAL A 98 8.85 -23.80 -5.34
CA VAL A 98 8.56 -22.86 -4.24
C VAL A 98 7.64 -23.45 -3.16
N TYR A 99 7.29 -24.73 -3.26
CA TYR A 99 6.47 -25.43 -2.27
C TYR A 99 7.30 -25.91 -1.07
N ASP A 100 6.73 -25.85 0.14
CA ASP A 100 7.37 -26.36 1.35
C ASP A 100 7.24 -27.89 1.46
N TRP A 101 8.25 -28.60 0.96
CA TRP A 101 8.31 -30.07 1.00
C TRP A 101 8.67 -30.66 2.38
N ASN A 102 8.92 -29.83 3.40
CA ASN A 102 9.30 -30.33 4.72
C ASN A 102 8.16 -31.14 5.35
N GLY A 103 8.43 -32.41 5.68
CA GLY A 103 7.48 -33.31 6.32
C GLY A 103 6.44 -33.93 5.38
N VAL A 104 6.61 -33.81 4.05
CA VAL A 104 5.70 -34.41 3.06
C VAL A 104 6.18 -35.81 2.68
N ASP A 105 5.35 -36.83 2.90
CA ASP A 105 5.63 -38.20 2.47
C ASP A 105 5.34 -38.42 0.97
N ALA A 106 5.73 -39.57 0.42
CA ALA A 106 5.57 -39.86 -1.00
C ALA A 106 4.10 -39.86 -1.48
N ARG A 107 3.15 -40.33 -0.66
CA ARG A 107 1.72 -40.36 -1.04
C ARG A 107 1.12 -38.97 -0.99
N GLN A 108 1.49 -38.18 -0.01
CA GLN A 108 1.10 -36.78 0.09
C GLN A 108 1.74 -35.95 -1.03
N ALA A 109 2.99 -36.23 -1.39
CA ALA A 109 3.68 -35.53 -2.46
C ALA A 109 2.99 -35.70 -3.81
N ALA A 110 2.54 -36.93 -4.14
CA ALA A 110 1.74 -37.17 -5.35
C ALA A 110 0.46 -36.32 -5.37
N ARG A 111 -0.31 -36.32 -4.27
CA ARG A 111 -1.53 -35.51 -4.15
C ARG A 111 -1.28 -34.00 -4.24
N VAL A 112 -0.17 -33.53 -3.69
CA VAL A 112 0.23 -32.13 -3.79
C VAL A 112 0.59 -31.80 -5.23
N PHE A 113 1.34 -32.66 -5.92
CA PHE A 113 1.67 -32.46 -7.33
C PHE A 113 0.43 -32.38 -8.21
N ASP A 114 -0.54 -33.30 -8.04
CA ASP A 114 -1.81 -33.28 -8.78
C ASP A 114 -2.58 -31.96 -8.57
N GLN A 115 -2.58 -31.46 -7.32
CA GLN A 115 -3.21 -30.17 -7.01
C GLN A 115 -2.47 -28.99 -7.63
N LEU A 116 -1.14 -28.98 -7.57
CA LEU A 116 -0.31 -27.94 -8.20
C LEU A 116 -0.48 -27.95 -9.72
N GLU A 117 -0.57 -29.13 -10.34
CA GLU A 117 -0.85 -29.29 -11.78
C GLU A 117 -2.21 -28.70 -12.16
N ALA A 118 -3.25 -29.02 -11.38
CA ALA A 118 -4.58 -28.46 -11.58
C ALA A 118 -4.61 -26.93 -11.40
N ILE A 119 -3.77 -26.38 -10.52
CA ILE A 119 -3.64 -24.92 -10.33
C ILE A 119 -2.94 -24.27 -11.53
N VAL A 120 -1.79 -24.78 -11.98
CA VAL A 120 -1.05 -24.16 -13.09
C VAL A 120 -1.76 -24.31 -14.43
N ALA A 121 -2.65 -25.30 -14.59
CA ALA A 121 -3.44 -25.48 -15.80
C ALA A 121 -4.49 -24.36 -16.02
N ARG A 122 -4.89 -23.66 -14.95
CA ARG A 122 -5.94 -22.64 -14.98
C ARG A 122 -5.39 -21.24 -15.29
N PRO A 123 -6.07 -20.44 -16.12
CA PRO A 123 -5.70 -19.04 -16.35
C PRO A 123 -5.66 -18.24 -15.05
N LEU A 124 -4.63 -17.40 -14.89
CA LEU A 124 -4.48 -16.50 -13.75
C LEU A 124 -5.22 -15.18 -14.00
N VAL A 125 -6.04 -14.75 -13.05
CA VAL A 125 -6.69 -13.44 -13.04
C VAL A 125 -5.95 -12.48 -12.10
N ASP A 126 -5.72 -12.90 -10.86
CA ASP A 126 -5.05 -12.06 -9.84
C ASP A 126 -4.32 -12.90 -8.78
N ILE A 127 -3.34 -12.28 -8.09
CA ILE A 127 -2.69 -12.82 -6.89
C ILE A 127 -2.71 -11.75 -5.79
N ALA A 128 -3.51 -11.97 -4.75
CA ALA A 128 -3.67 -11.03 -3.65
C ALA A 128 -3.07 -11.57 -2.33
N PRO A 129 -2.40 -10.74 -1.51
CA PRO A 129 -1.95 -11.16 -0.18
C PRO A 129 -3.14 -11.34 0.78
N VAL A 130 -3.21 -12.50 1.43
CA VAL A 130 -4.12 -12.75 2.56
C VAL A 130 -3.40 -12.31 3.83
N ARG A 131 -3.97 -11.34 4.54
CA ARG A 131 -3.43 -10.85 5.81
C ARG A 131 -4.16 -11.52 6.97
N ALA A 132 -3.45 -11.74 8.07
CA ALA A 132 -4.13 -12.09 9.30
C ALA A 132 -5.07 -10.95 9.68
N GLU A 133 -6.33 -11.28 10.00
CA GLU A 133 -7.23 -10.33 10.63
C GLU A 133 -6.54 -9.83 11.91
N SER A 134 -6.41 -8.52 12.04
CA SER A 134 -5.87 -7.96 13.28
C SER A 134 -6.98 -8.06 14.31
N ALA A 135 -6.70 -8.65 15.48
CA ALA A 135 -7.66 -8.56 16.59
C ALA A 135 -8.04 -7.08 16.79
N PRO A 136 -9.35 -6.75 16.88
CA PRO A 136 -9.77 -5.38 17.13
C PRO A 136 -9.00 -4.85 18.35
N PRO A 137 -8.51 -3.60 18.32
CA PRO A 137 -7.88 -3.02 19.49
C PRO A 137 -8.83 -3.16 20.69
N PRO A 138 -8.29 -3.45 21.89
CA PRO A 138 -9.14 -3.59 23.08
C PRO A 138 -10.00 -2.34 23.20
N ALA A 139 -11.31 -2.55 23.39
CA ALA A 139 -12.24 -1.45 23.58
C ALA A 139 -11.70 -0.54 24.68
N PRO A 140 -11.72 0.80 24.50
CA PRO A 140 -11.31 1.71 25.56
C PRO A 140 -12.10 1.36 26.84
N PRO A 141 -11.48 1.48 28.02
CA PRO A 141 -12.19 1.24 29.27
C PRO A 141 -13.46 2.09 29.29
N ALA A 142 -14.58 1.47 29.66
CA ALA A 142 -15.85 2.17 29.73
C ALA A 142 -15.67 3.43 30.61
N PRO A 143 -16.22 4.59 30.19
CA PRO A 143 -16.17 5.77 31.03
C PRO A 143 -16.81 5.43 32.38
N PRO A 144 -16.25 5.94 33.51
CA PRO A 144 -16.87 5.73 34.81
C PRO A 144 -18.33 6.20 34.74
N PRO A 145 -19.27 5.50 35.40
CA PRO A 145 -20.66 5.95 35.42
C PRO A 145 -20.66 7.39 35.92
N ALA A 146 -21.23 8.29 35.11
CA ALA A 146 -21.39 9.68 35.50
C ALA A 146 -22.12 9.68 36.85
N ALA A 147 -21.43 10.14 37.90
CA ALA A 147 -22.08 10.43 39.15
C ALA A 147 -23.19 11.42 38.81
N ALA A 148 -24.44 11.03 39.06
CA ALA A 148 -25.58 11.90 38.88
C ALA A 148 -25.36 13.12 39.78
N GLU A 149 -24.97 14.23 39.17
CA GLU A 149 -24.88 15.51 39.85
C GLU A 149 -26.31 15.89 40.24
N ALA A 150 -26.63 15.72 41.52
CA ALA A 150 -27.94 16.11 42.04
C ALA A 150 -28.13 17.62 41.78
N PRO A 151 -29.26 18.05 41.20
CA PRO A 151 -29.49 19.47 40.98
C PRO A 151 -29.48 20.18 42.34
N ALA A 152 -28.65 21.22 42.45
CA ALA A 152 -28.61 22.08 43.63
C ALA A 152 -30.00 22.68 43.90
N PRO A 153 -30.45 22.78 45.17
CA PRO A 153 -31.72 23.43 45.47
C PRO A 153 -31.63 24.93 45.15
N ALA A 154 -32.63 25.43 44.41
CA ALA A 154 -32.77 26.86 44.14
C ALA A 154 -32.97 27.64 45.46
N PRO A 155 -32.43 28.88 45.58
CA PRO A 155 -32.55 29.67 46.80
C PRO A 155 -34.01 30.09 47.05
N PRO A 156 -34.44 30.20 48.32
CA PRO A 156 -35.85 30.38 48.73
C PRO A 156 -36.45 31.76 48.40
N GLU A 157 -35.67 32.67 47.83
CA GLU A 157 -36.05 34.06 47.54
C GLU A 157 -36.92 34.22 46.27
N ALA A 158 -37.03 33.18 45.43
CA ALA A 158 -37.94 33.17 44.27
C ALA A 158 -39.41 32.93 44.61
N ALA A 159 -39.75 32.59 45.87
CA ALA A 159 -41.10 32.17 46.25
C ALA A 159 -42.07 33.33 46.58
N TRP A 160 -41.59 34.56 46.77
CA TRP A 160 -42.44 35.69 47.21
C TRP A 160 -42.49 36.88 46.24
N MET A 161 -41.81 36.81 45.10
CA MET A 161 -41.94 37.84 44.06
C MET A 161 -43.20 37.58 43.21
N PRO A 162 -44.03 38.59 42.92
CA PRO A 162 -45.15 38.44 42.01
C PRO A 162 -44.65 38.15 40.59
N SER A 163 -45.35 37.28 39.85
CA SER A 163 -44.94 36.74 38.55
C SER A 163 -44.52 37.82 37.54
N TRP A 164 -45.29 38.91 37.47
CA TRP A 164 -44.80 40.29 37.57
C TRP A 164 -43.36 40.68 37.21
N ALA A 165 -42.47 40.40 38.16
CA ALA A 165 -41.11 40.90 38.16
C ALA A 165 -40.19 40.14 37.21
N GLY A 166 -40.57 38.93 36.79
CA GLY A 166 -39.80 38.14 35.84
C GLY A 166 -39.73 38.76 34.44
N HIS A 167 -40.69 39.61 34.08
CA HIS A 167 -40.76 40.24 32.76
C HIS A 167 -40.02 41.58 32.67
N LEU A 168 -39.49 42.08 33.79
CA LEU A 168 -38.72 43.33 33.83
C LEU A 168 -37.20 43.09 33.87
N ALA A 169 -36.75 41.84 33.92
CA ALA A 169 -35.35 41.48 33.86
C ALA A 169 -34.87 41.34 32.40
N ALA A 170 -34.09 42.35 31.98
CA ALA A 170 -33.30 42.49 30.76
C ALA A 170 -34.06 42.79 29.44
N PRO A 171 -33.78 43.93 28.76
CA PRO A 171 -34.19 44.11 27.37
C PRO A 171 -33.51 43.07 26.48
N PRO A 172 -34.12 42.66 25.35
CA PRO A 172 -33.49 41.72 24.43
C PRO A 172 -32.17 42.30 23.92
N ALA A 173 -31.11 41.48 23.98
CA ALA A 173 -29.82 41.80 23.40
C ALA A 173 -29.98 42.14 21.91
N ASP A 174 -29.35 43.24 21.49
CA ASP A 174 -29.21 43.62 20.08
C ASP A 174 -28.60 42.45 19.27
N PRO A 175 -29.18 42.02 18.14
CA PRO A 175 -28.63 40.95 17.31
C PRO A 175 -27.36 41.36 16.53
N GLY A 176 -26.78 42.54 16.82
CA GLY A 176 -25.64 43.12 16.10
C GLY A 176 -24.33 43.23 16.90
N ALA A 177 -24.26 42.79 18.15
CA ALA A 177 -23.01 42.83 18.92
C ALA A 177 -22.16 41.56 18.68
N PRO A 178 -20.94 41.67 18.14
CA PRO A 178 -20.06 40.51 18.00
C PRO A 178 -19.64 40.01 19.39
N ALA A 179 -19.89 38.73 19.65
CA ALA A 179 -19.40 38.05 20.84
C ALA A 179 -17.86 38.09 20.88
N PRO A 180 -17.21 38.30 22.05
CA PRO A 180 -15.77 38.15 22.14
C PRO A 180 -15.41 36.69 21.86
N ALA A 181 -14.67 36.46 20.78
CA ALA A 181 -14.14 35.15 20.45
C ALA A 181 -13.25 34.65 21.60
N PRO A 182 -13.31 33.35 21.97
CA PRO A 182 -12.30 32.79 22.85
C PRO A 182 -10.95 32.93 22.16
N ALA A 183 -9.98 33.50 22.88
CA ALA A 183 -8.62 33.63 22.39
C ALA A 183 -8.06 32.23 22.08
N ASP A 184 -7.66 32.03 20.83
CA ASP A 184 -6.91 30.86 20.38
C ASP A 184 -5.65 30.71 21.25
N ALA A 185 -5.65 29.70 22.12
CA ALA A 185 -4.42 29.21 22.72
C ALA A 185 -3.57 28.60 21.58
N PRO A 186 -2.29 28.97 21.44
CA PRO A 186 -1.45 28.39 20.41
C PRO A 186 -1.35 26.87 20.63
N PRO A 187 -1.51 26.04 19.59
CA PRO A 187 -1.37 24.60 19.74
C PRO A 187 0.07 24.26 20.13
N ASP A 188 0.23 23.38 21.12
CA ASP A 188 1.51 22.83 21.54
C ASP A 188 2.27 22.27 20.32
N PRO A 189 3.48 22.76 19.99
CA PRO A 189 4.23 22.33 18.81
C PRO A 189 4.87 20.92 18.95
N ALA A 190 4.52 20.15 19.98
CA ALA A 190 5.18 18.89 20.31
C ALA A 190 4.27 17.65 20.25
N ALA A 191 3.05 17.73 19.73
CA ALA A 191 2.20 16.56 19.53
C ALA A 191 2.29 16.06 18.08
N SER A 192 3.38 15.37 17.74
CA SER A 192 3.42 14.55 16.52
C SER A 192 2.25 13.55 16.58
N PRO A 193 1.38 13.46 15.56
CA PRO A 193 0.31 12.48 15.56
C PRO A 193 0.90 11.07 15.68
N PRO A 194 0.27 10.16 16.45
CA PRO A 194 0.76 8.81 16.60
C PRO A 194 0.87 8.16 15.21
N ALA A 195 2.04 7.56 14.93
CA ALA A 195 2.29 6.89 13.67
C ALA A 195 1.20 5.84 13.40
N ALA A 196 0.60 5.87 12.22
CA ALA A 196 -0.45 4.95 11.83
C ALA A 196 -0.02 3.48 12.01
N PRO A 197 -0.89 2.60 12.51
CA PRO A 197 -0.56 1.19 12.71
C PRO A 197 -0.18 0.53 11.38
N ARG A 198 0.94 -0.19 11.38
CA ARG A 198 1.41 -0.92 10.19
C ARG A 198 0.43 -2.06 9.88
N PRO A 199 0.12 -2.32 8.60
CA PRO A 199 -0.76 -3.42 8.25
C PRO A 199 -0.16 -4.77 8.71
N PRO A 200 -1.00 -5.72 9.13
CA PRO A 200 -0.57 -7.05 9.51
C PRO A 200 0.18 -7.74 8.35
N ARG A 201 1.15 -8.59 8.73
CA ARG A 201 1.95 -9.32 7.75
C ARG A 201 1.06 -10.31 6.97
N PRO A 202 1.28 -10.48 5.65
CA PRO A 202 0.59 -11.50 4.88
C PRO A 202 0.89 -12.89 5.44
N VAL A 203 -0.15 -13.69 5.64
CA VAL A 203 -0.09 -15.10 6.08
C VAL A 203 -0.33 -16.07 4.92
N GLY A 204 -0.76 -15.58 3.77
CA GLY A 204 -1.02 -16.39 2.58
C GLY A 204 -1.10 -15.57 1.31
N LEU A 205 -1.26 -16.26 0.19
CA LEU A 205 -1.51 -15.71 -1.14
C LEU A 205 -2.79 -16.32 -1.70
N ARG A 206 -3.74 -15.48 -2.11
CA ARG A 206 -4.96 -15.89 -2.79
C ARG A 206 -4.78 -15.74 -4.29
N LEU A 207 -4.88 -16.85 -5.01
CA LEU A 207 -4.95 -16.88 -6.46
C LEU A 207 -6.41 -16.83 -6.87
N GLU A 208 -6.74 -15.85 -7.70
CA GLU A 208 -8.00 -15.77 -8.44
C GLU A 208 -7.73 -16.31 -9.85
N GLN A 209 -8.49 -17.32 -10.25
CA GLN A 209 -8.35 -17.98 -11.55
C GLN A 209 -9.74 -18.16 -12.18
N THR A 210 -9.79 -18.53 -13.45
CA THR A 210 -11.01 -19.05 -14.07
C THR A 210 -10.88 -20.55 -14.35
N LEU A 211 -11.99 -21.26 -14.41
CA LEU A 211 -11.99 -22.62 -14.96
C LEU A 211 -11.58 -22.57 -16.45
N ALA A 212 -10.93 -23.65 -16.90
CA ALA A 212 -10.45 -23.73 -18.28
C ALA A 212 -11.61 -23.59 -19.27
N GLY A 213 -11.52 -22.63 -20.18
CA GLY A 213 -12.53 -22.39 -21.21
C GLY A 213 -13.83 -21.75 -20.72
N THR A 214 -13.94 -21.33 -19.45
CA THR A 214 -15.12 -20.62 -18.93
C THR A 214 -14.73 -19.34 -18.19
N ALA A 215 -15.73 -18.49 -17.90
CA ALA A 215 -15.57 -17.30 -17.07
C ALA A 215 -15.85 -17.56 -15.58
N THR A 216 -16.05 -18.82 -15.17
CA THR A 216 -16.38 -19.17 -13.79
C THR A 216 -15.16 -18.95 -12.89
N PRO A 217 -15.23 -18.07 -11.88
CA PRO A 217 -14.10 -17.81 -11.00
C PRO A 217 -13.87 -19.00 -10.06
N VAL A 218 -12.59 -19.30 -9.81
CA VAL A 218 -12.15 -20.26 -8.80
C VAL A 218 -11.02 -19.64 -7.99
N ARG A 219 -11.02 -19.93 -6.69
CA ARG A 219 -10.08 -19.35 -5.73
C ARG A 219 -9.24 -20.45 -5.11
N THR A 220 -7.95 -20.19 -4.96
CA THR A 220 -7.04 -21.05 -4.21
C THR A 220 -6.20 -20.19 -3.28
N VAL A 221 -6.10 -20.58 -2.01
CA VAL A 221 -5.30 -19.85 -1.03
C VAL A 221 -4.11 -20.72 -0.65
N PHE A 222 -2.91 -20.21 -0.87
CA PHE A 222 -1.69 -20.79 -0.35
C PHE A 222 -1.36 -20.20 1.01
N GLY A 223 -1.03 -21.05 1.97
CA GLY A 223 -0.37 -20.62 3.21
C GLY A 223 1.06 -20.17 2.92
N LEU A 224 1.51 -19.11 3.58
CA LEU A 224 2.87 -18.59 3.45
C LEU A 224 3.73 -19.04 4.63
N ARG A 225 4.86 -19.68 4.35
CA ARG A 225 5.84 -20.12 5.35
C ARG A 225 7.17 -19.43 5.09
N ARG A 226 7.83 -18.95 6.15
CA ARG A 226 9.21 -18.47 6.06
C ARG A 226 10.13 -19.51 6.67
N HIS A 227 11.05 -20.04 5.87
CA HIS A 227 12.02 -21.06 6.31
C HIS A 227 13.33 -20.88 5.55
N TYR A 228 14.47 -21.02 6.26
CA TYR A 228 15.82 -20.75 5.73
C TYR A 228 15.97 -19.38 5.02
N GLY A 229 15.23 -18.37 5.45
CA GLY A 229 15.27 -17.03 4.86
C GLY A 229 14.48 -16.86 3.55
N CYS A 230 13.82 -17.92 3.07
CA CYS A 230 12.98 -17.92 1.87
C CYS A 230 11.50 -17.92 2.25
N PHE A 231 10.67 -17.48 1.31
CA PHE A 231 9.24 -17.73 1.34
C PHE A 231 8.92 -19.05 0.63
N TRP A 232 8.00 -19.83 1.21
CA TRP A 232 7.51 -21.09 0.71
C TRP A 232 5.98 -21.10 0.74
N ILE A 233 5.36 -21.75 -0.24
CA ILE A 233 3.91 -21.96 -0.26
C ILE A 233 3.52 -23.31 0.32
N ARG A 234 2.32 -23.39 0.90
CA ARG A 234 1.68 -24.62 1.34
C ARG A 234 0.21 -24.65 0.93
N LEU A 235 -0.29 -25.86 0.70
CA LEU A 235 -1.71 -26.15 0.49
C LEU A 235 -2.39 -26.54 1.81
#